data_AF-B5ECX9-F1
#
_entry.id   AF-B5ECX9-F1
#
_cell.length_a   1.000
_cell.length_b   1.000
_cell.length_c   1.000
_cell.angle_alpha   90.00
_cell.angle_beta   90.00
_cell.angle_gamma   90.00
#
_symmetry.space_group_name_H-M   'P 1'
#
loop_
_entity.id
_entity.type
_entity.pdbx_description
1 polymer ?
#
loop_
_entity_poly.entity_id
_entity_poly.type
_entity_poly.pdbx_seq_one_letter_code
_entity_poly.pdbx_strand_id
1 'polypeptide(L)'
;MRAWILCLAALGAVFFCAPFAFGGEWGPWSVLPAAPVFAQPQQAGRRQDLPKSRFIDAPFLGLLKFYQLFISPMDGDRCPLYPTCSQFSIQAIRRHGPVIGVVMTADRLMHEADESRLSQKVMVGSRIRAVDTLDDNDFWWYRHD
;
A
#
# COMPACT_ATOMS: atom_id res chain seq x y z
N MET A 1 16.80 33.29 36.37
CA MET A 1 15.40 33.10 35.91
C MET A 1 15.22 33.40 34.42
N ARG A 2 16.08 32.89 33.50
CA ARG A 2 15.98 33.21 32.05
C ARG A 2 16.28 32.05 31.07
N ALA A 3 16.75 30.89 31.54
CA ALA A 3 17.05 29.74 30.68
C ALA A 3 15.79 28.98 30.19
N TRP A 4 14.72 28.97 31.00
CA TRP A 4 13.48 28.23 30.74
C TRP A 4 12.64 28.86 29.61
N ILE A 5 12.73 30.19 29.45
CA ILE A 5 12.06 30.92 28.35
C ILE A 5 12.71 30.59 27.00
N LEU A 6 14.03 30.39 26.97
CA LEU A 6 14.74 29.97 25.76
C LEU A 6 14.43 28.51 25.40
N CYS A 7 14.27 27.61 26.38
CA CYS A 7 13.80 26.23 26.13
C CYS A 7 12.36 26.16 25.63
N LEU A 8 11.45 26.98 26.16
CA LEU A 8 10.06 27.04 25.68
C LEU A 8 9.95 27.68 24.29
N ALA A 9 10.77 28.67 23.98
CA ALA A 9 10.86 29.24 22.63
C ALA A 9 11.43 28.22 21.62
N ALA A 10 12.43 27.42 22.01
CA ALA A 10 12.99 26.36 21.17
C ALA A 10 11.98 25.21 20.94
N LEU A 11 11.19 24.84 21.94
CA LEU A 11 10.11 23.84 21.77
C LEU A 11 8.93 24.37 20.95
N GLY A 12 8.61 25.67 21.05
CA GLY A 12 7.58 26.32 20.23
C GLY A 12 7.96 26.45 18.75
N ALA A 13 9.24 26.66 18.44
CA ALA A 13 9.73 26.71 17.05
C ALA A 13 9.61 25.35 16.34
N VAL A 14 9.72 24.23 17.07
CA VAL A 14 9.50 22.88 16.53
C VAL A 14 8.01 22.65 16.20
N PHE A 15 7.09 23.21 16.98
CA PHE A 15 5.64 23.05 16.74
C PHE A 15 5.05 24.03 15.71
N PHE A 16 5.60 25.25 15.58
CA PHE A 16 5.04 26.26 14.68
C PHE A 16 5.68 26.29 13.27
N CYS A 17 6.83 25.65 13.07
CA CYS A 17 7.46 25.52 11.75
C CYS A 17 7.13 24.20 11.03
N ALA A 18 6.56 23.21 11.74
CA ALA A 18 6.21 21.92 11.17
C ALA A 18 4.97 21.89 10.22
N PRO A 19 3.98 22.81 10.26
CA PRO A 19 2.78 22.61 9.44
C PRO A 19 2.96 22.98 7.95
N PHE A 20 4.12 23.51 7.52
CA PHE A 20 4.34 23.93 6.13
C PHE A 20 5.51 23.25 5.40
N ALA A 21 6.24 22.33 6.05
CA ALA A 21 7.22 21.48 5.36
C ALA A 21 6.60 20.21 4.74
N PHE A 22 5.28 20.03 4.84
CA PHE A 22 4.51 19.00 4.13
C PHE A 22 3.86 19.56 2.84
N GLY A 23 4.48 20.57 2.23
CA GLY A 23 4.06 21.12 0.92
C GLY A 23 4.65 20.37 -0.28
N GLY A 24 5.41 19.29 -0.06
CA GLY A 24 5.88 18.39 -1.09
C GLY A 24 5.05 17.11 -1.08
N GLU A 25 4.63 16.66 -2.27
CA GLU A 25 4.40 15.26 -2.64
C GLU A 25 4.80 14.27 -1.53
N TRP A 26 3.82 13.79 -0.75
CA TRP A 26 4.12 12.91 0.38
C TRP A 26 4.35 11.49 -0.12
N GLY A 27 5.52 11.32 -0.74
CA GLY A 27 6.07 10.05 -1.14
C GLY A 27 5.14 9.17 -1.99
N PRO A 28 5.34 7.85 -1.92
CA PRO A 28 4.85 6.86 -2.88
C PRO A 28 3.34 6.59 -2.86
N TRP A 29 2.61 7.24 -1.94
CA TRP A 29 1.19 7.06 -1.67
C TRP A 29 0.33 8.17 -2.29
N SER A 30 0.91 8.94 -3.23
CA SER A 30 0.22 10.04 -3.88
C SER A 30 -0.68 9.55 -5.02
N VAL A 31 -1.95 9.94 -5.02
CA VAL A 31 -2.94 9.66 -6.08
C VAL A 31 -2.77 10.54 -7.34
N LEU A 32 -1.65 11.26 -7.45
CA LEU A 32 -1.41 12.16 -8.58
C LEU A 32 -0.98 11.35 -9.81
N PRO A 33 -1.42 11.71 -11.03
CA PRO A 33 -1.09 10.99 -12.27
C PRO A 33 0.42 10.87 -12.57
N ALA A 34 1.26 11.64 -11.86
CA ALA A 34 2.71 11.59 -11.97
C ALA A 34 3.36 10.43 -11.18
N ALA A 35 2.59 9.71 -10.35
CA ALA A 35 3.11 8.56 -9.62
C ALA A 35 3.57 7.45 -10.58
N PRO A 36 4.68 6.75 -10.29
CA PRO A 36 5.24 5.71 -11.15
C PRO A 36 4.28 4.54 -11.41
N VAL A 37 3.29 4.34 -10.52
CA VAL A 37 2.11 3.46 -10.69
C VAL A 37 1.47 3.62 -12.08
N PHE A 38 1.36 4.84 -12.61
CA PHE A 38 0.71 5.12 -13.88
C PHE A 38 1.66 5.11 -15.08
N ALA A 39 2.98 5.09 -14.84
CA ALA A 39 4.00 5.28 -15.87
C ALA A 39 4.44 3.98 -16.54
N GLN A 40 4.19 2.81 -15.93
CA GLN A 40 4.69 1.53 -16.43
C GLN A 40 3.59 0.65 -17.04
N PRO A 41 3.66 0.32 -18.34
CA PRO A 41 2.79 -0.69 -18.92
C PRO A 41 3.35 -2.08 -18.60
N GLN A 42 3.19 -2.60 -17.38
CA GLN A 42 3.62 -3.96 -17.06
C GLN A 42 2.64 -4.81 -16.23
N GLN A 43 2.04 -5.76 -16.97
CA GLN A 43 1.97 -7.20 -16.64
C GLN A 43 0.91 -7.69 -15.66
N ALA A 44 -0.36 -7.51 -16.02
CA ALA A 44 -1.37 -8.51 -15.68
C ALA A 44 -0.99 -9.87 -16.29
N GLY A 45 -0.22 -10.68 -15.55
CA GLY A 45 0.24 -12.00 -15.99
C GLY A 45 1.69 -12.36 -15.66
N ARG A 46 2.53 -11.44 -15.18
CA ARG A 46 3.86 -11.83 -14.65
C ARG A 46 3.65 -12.59 -13.35
N ARG A 47 4.18 -13.81 -13.29
CA ARG A 47 4.19 -14.62 -12.07
C ARG A 47 5.07 -13.91 -11.05
N GLN A 48 4.47 -13.36 -10.00
CA GLN A 48 5.24 -12.77 -8.90
C GLN A 48 5.99 -13.86 -8.14
N ASP A 49 7.31 -13.71 -8.05
CA ASP A 49 8.23 -14.56 -7.31
C ASP A 49 8.31 -14.12 -5.85
N LEU A 50 7.25 -14.41 -5.09
CA LEU A 50 7.18 -14.05 -3.68
C LEU A 50 8.10 -14.96 -2.84
N PRO A 51 8.83 -14.39 -1.87
CA PRO A 51 9.63 -15.18 -0.93
C PRO A 51 8.74 -16.09 -0.08
N LYS A 52 9.32 -17.19 0.42
CA LYS A 52 8.61 -18.10 1.33
C LYS A 52 8.24 -17.37 2.62
N SER A 53 7.05 -17.64 3.14
CA SER A 53 6.57 -17.07 4.39
C SER A 53 7.48 -17.47 5.56
N ARG A 54 7.83 -16.50 6.38
CA ARG A 54 8.59 -16.67 7.61
C ARG A 54 7.63 -17.10 8.71
N PHE A 55 8.17 -17.64 9.81
CA PHE A 55 7.33 -18.07 10.95
C PHE A 55 6.49 -16.93 11.53
N ILE A 56 7.04 -15.71 11.55
CA ILE A 56 6.38 -14.50 12.08
C ILE A 56 5.17 -14.09 11.20
N ASP A 57 5.15 -14.49 9.92
CA ASP A 57 4.05 -14.18 9.01
C ASP A 57 2.84 -15.10 9.24
N ALA A 58 3.06 -16.29 9.81
CA ALA A 58 2.07 -17.35 9.96
C ALA A 58 0.76 -16.91 10.64
N PRO A 59 0.75 -16.19 11.78
CA PRO A 59 -0.51 -15.77 12.40
C PRO A 59 -1.31 -14.82 11.49
N PHE A 60 -0.65 -13.85 10.86
CA PHE A 60 -1.31 -12.88 9.97
C PHE A 60 -1.83 -13.52 8.70
N LEU A 61 -1.03 -14.38 8.06
CA LEU A 61 -1.45 -15.16 6.90
C LEU A 61 -2.58 -16.14 7.27
N GLY A 62 -2.58 -16.66 8.49
CA GLY A 62 -3.66 -17.48 9.03
C GLY A 62 -4.98 -16.71 9.12
N LEU A 63 -4.96 -15.50 9.69
CA LEU A 63 -6.14 -14.63 9.73
C LEU A 63 -6.65 -14.28 8.33
N LEU A 64 -5.76 -13.93 7.40
CA LEU A 64 -6.14 -13.60 6.02
C LEU A 64 -6.76 -14.81 5.30
N LYS A 65 -6.21 -16.01 5.50
CA LYS A 65 -6.80 -17.24 4.95
C LYS A 65 -8.14 -17.56 5.57
N PHE A 66 -8.29 -17.36 6.89
CA PHE A 66 -9.58 -17.49 7.57
C PHE A 66 -10.61 -16.51 6.97
N TYR A 67 -10.24 -15.25 6.79
CA TYR A 67 -11.07 -14.27 6.11
C TYR A 67 -11.46 -14.71 4.69
N GLN A 68 -10.51 -15.22 3.88
CA GLN A 68 -10.77 -15.71 2.53
C GLN A 68 -11.69 -16.94 2.48
N LEU A 69 -11.64 -17.81 3.49
CA LEU A 69 -12.43 -19.05 3.52
C LEU A 69 -13.84 -18.85 4.09
N PHE A 70 -14.00 -17.96 5.08
CA PHE A 70 -15.26 -17.82 5.80
C PHE A 70 -16.02 -16.54 5.44
N ILE A 71 -15.34 -15.42 5.24
CA ILE A 71 -15.98 -14.11 5.04
C ILE A 71 -16.08 -13.77 3.55
N SER A 72 -14.99 -13.94 2.80
CA SER A 72 -14.93 -13.61 1.37
C SER A 72 -16.01 -14.31 0.51
N PRO A 73 -16.41 -15.58 0.77
CA PRO A 73 -17.47 -16.21 -0.02
C PRO A 73 -18.85 -15.58 0.22
N MET A 74 -19.09 -15.04 1.42
CA MET A 74 -20.34 -14.34 1.75
C MET A 74 -20.39 -12.94 1.12
N ASP A 75 -19.24 -12.27 1.05
CA ASP A 75 -19.13 -10.94 0.44
C ASP A 75 -19.08 -10.98 -1.09
N GLY A 76 -18.68 -12.11 -1.68
CA GLY A 76 -18.57 -12.27 -3.12
C GLY A 76 -17.42 -11.46 -3.74
N ASP A 77 -17.46 -11.33 -5.06
CA ASP A 77 -16.39 -10.71 -5.85
C ASP A 77 -16.60 -9.20 -6.04
N ARG A 78 -16.32 -8.42 -4.98
CA ARG A 78 -16.54 -6.96 -4.96
C ARG A 78 -15.34 -6.11 -5.35
N CYS A 79 -14.12 -6.60 -5.12
CA CYS A 79 -12.90 -5.82 -5.33
C CYS A 79 -12.69 -5.55 -6.84
N PRO A 80 -12.63 -4.29 -7.30
CA PRO A 80 -12.40 -3.93 -8.70
C PRO A 80 -10.94 -4.06 -9.11
N LEU A 81 -10.03 -4.29 -8.16
CA LEU A 81 -8.59 -4.35 -8.40
C LEU A 81 -8.10 -5.77 -8.71
N TYR A 82 -6.95 -5.85 -9.38
CA TYR A 82 -6.20 -7.07 -9.64
C TYR A 82 -4.70 -6.89 -9.32
N PRO A 83 -4.10 -7.73 -8.45
CA PRO A 83 -4.72 -8.79 -7.63
C PRO A 83 -5.79 -8.23 -6.67
N THR A 84 -6.62 -9.09 -6.07
CA THR A 84 -7.62 -8.65 -5.08
C THR A 84 -6.96 -8.14 -3.80
N CYS A 85 -7.63 -7.28 -3.02
CA CYS A 85 -7.06 -6.70 -1.80
C CYS A 85 -6.55 -7.76 -0.80
N SER A 86 -7.24 -8.90 -0.67
CA SER A 86 -6.78 -9.99 0.21
C SER A 86 -5.57 -10.75 -0.36
N GLN A 87 -5.47 -10.88 -1.68
CA GLN A 87 -4.28 -11.44 -2.32
C GLN A 87 -3.09 -10.49 -2.20
N PHE A 88 -3.29 -9.20 -2.47
CA PHE A 88 -2.27 -8.18 -2.27
C PHE A 88 -1.75 -8.17 -0.83
N SER A 89 -2.64 -8.25 0.16
CA SER A 89 -2.23 -8.30 1.57
C SER A 89 -1.32 -9.49 1.88
N ILE A 90 -1.65 -10.67 1.35
CA ILE A 90 -0.77 -11.86 1.46
C ILE A 90 0.58 -11.62 0.79
N GLN A 91 0.60 -10.97 -0.37
CA GLN A 91 1.84 -10.65 -1.11
C GLN A 91 2.72 -9.69 -0.30
N ALA A 92 2.13 -8.58 0.18
CA ALA A 92 2.80 -7.54 0.93
C ALA A 92 3.41 -8.09 2.24
N ILE A 93 2.65 -8.92 2.96
CA ILE A 93 3.13 -9.57 4.19
C ILE A 93 4.27 -10.54 3.89
N ARG A 94 4.19 -11.34 2.83
CA ARG A 94 5.27 -12.27 2.48
C ARG A 94 6.56 -11.54 2.11
N ARG A 95 6.46 -10.44 1.36
CA ARG A 95 7.63 -9.70 0.87
C ARG A 95 8.25 -8.80 1.93
N HIS A 96 7.45 -7.96 2.59
CA HIS A 96 7.93 -6.92 3.51
C HIS A 96 7.74 -7.27 5.00
N GLY A 97 7.09 -8.39 5.30
CA GLY A 97 6.74 -8.79 6.66
C GLY A 97 5.39 -8.21 7.11
N PRO A 98 4.88 -8.66 8.28
CA PRO A 98 3.50 -8.40 8.68
C PRO A 98 3.20 -6.93 8.97
N VAL A 99 4.13 -6.21 9.62
CA VAL A 99 3.91 -4.80 9.98
C VAL A 99 3.80 -3.93 8.75
N ILE A 100 4.82 -3.98 7.88
CA ILE A 100 4.84 -3.20 6.64
C ILE A 100 3.71 -3.64 5.73
N GLY A 101 3.52 -4.96 5.55
CA GLY A 101 2.45 -5.49 4.71
C GLY A 101 1.06 -5.01 5.12
N VAL A 102 0.78 -4.90 6.43
CA VAL A 102 -0.48 -4.33 6.93
C VAL A 102 -0.60 -2.84 6.60
N VAL A 103 0.47 -2.06 6.77
CA VAL A 103 0.47 -0.63 6.42
C VAL A 103 0.22 -0.43 4.92
N MET A 104 0.90 -1.17 4.05
CA MET A 104 0.68 -1.08 2.60
C MET A 104 -0.75 -1.51 2.21
N THR A 105 -1.29 -2.54 2.87
CA THR A 105 -2.67 -2.99 2.64
C THR A 105 -3.68 -1.92 3.06
N ALA A 106 -3.45 -1.28 4.22
CA ALA A 106 -4.33 -0.24 4.73
C ALA A 106 -4.34 0.98 3.82
N ASP A 107 -3.17 1.42 3.35
CA ASP A 107 -3.07 2.53 2.40
C ASP A 107 -3.86 2.24 1.11
N ARG A 108 -3.60 1.09 0.49
CA ARG A 108 -4.32 0.66 -0.72
C ARG A 108 -5.84 0.66 -0.51
N LEU A 109 -6.33 0.23 0.66
CA LEU A 109 -7.76 0.19 0.94
C LEU A 109 -8.38 1.60 1.05
N MET A 110 -7.59 2.59 1.50
CA MET A 110 -8.04 3.98 1.55
C MET A 110 -8.11 4.62 0.14
N HIS A 111 -7.21 4.23 -0.77
CA HIS A 111 -7.10 4.80 -2.10
C HIS A 111 -7.76 3.96 -3.22
N GLU A 112 -8.33 2.79 -2.89
CA GLU A 112 -8.93 1.83 -3.84
C GLU A 112 -9.96 2.48 -4.78
N ALA A 113 -10.76 3.42 -4.26
CA ALA A 113 -11.81 4.08 -5.04
C ALA A 113 -11.24 4.93 -6.19
N ASP A 114 -10.18 5.68 -5.94
CA ASP A 114 -9.56 6.54 -6.96
C ASP A 114 -8.68 5.72 -7.89
N GLU A 115 -7.91 4.76 -7.36
CA GLU A 115 -7.10 3.84 -8.16
C GLU A 115 -7.94 3.03 -9.15
N SER A 116 -9.13 2.56 -8.75
CA SER A 116 -10.02 1.83 -9.67
C SER A 116 -10.48 2.64 -10.89
N ARG A 117 -10.41 3.98 -10.82
CA ARG A 117 -10.79 4.90 -11.90
C ARG A 117 -9.59 5.25 -12.78
N LEU A 118 -8.41 5.41 -12.18
CA LEU A 118 -7.22 5.92 -12.83
C LEU A 118 -6.34 4.82 -13.42
N SER A 119 -6.26 3.68 -12.75
CA SER A 119 -5.32 2.60 -13.10
C SER A 119 -5.72 1.81 -14.35
N GLN A 120 -4.72 1.19 -14.98
CA GLN A 120 -4.89 0.44 -16.22
C GLN A 120 -5.87 -0.72 -16.02
N LYS A 121 -6.84 -0.86 -16.93
CA LYS A 121 -7.84 -1.92 -16.86
C LYS A 121 -7.43 -3.14 -17.67
N VAL A 122 -7.51 -4.32 -17.06
CA VAL A 122 -7.21 -5.62 -17.69
C VAL A 122 -8.38 -6.57 -17.53
N MET A 123 -8.53 -7.47 -18.50
CA MET A 123 -9.54 -8.51 -18.46
C MET A 123 -8.99 -9.72 -17.71
N VAL A 124 -9.61 -10.07 -16.58
CA VAL A 124 -9.27 -11.25 -15.77
C VAL A 124 -10.46 -12.19 -15.80
N GLY A 125 -10.34 -13.26 -16.58
CA GLY A 125 -11.49 -14.13 -16.90
C GLY A 125 -12.55 -13.36 -17.70
N SER A 126 -13.75 -13.21 -17.14
CA SER A 126 -14.87 -12.48 -17.78
C SER A 126 -15.13 -11.08 -17.19
N ARG A 127 -14.26 -10.57 -16.31
CA ARG A 127 -14.42 -9.25 -15.67
C ARG A 127 -13.26 -8.33 -16.01
N ILE A 128 -13.56 -7.03 -16.07
CA ILE A 128 -12.55 -5.98 -16.19
C ILE A 128 -12.16 -5.53 -14.78
N ARG A 129 -10.86 -5.49 -14.49
CA ARG A 129 -10.29 -5.06 -13.22
C ARG A 129 -9.19 -4.02 -13.44
N ALA A 130 -9.05 -3.07 -12.54
CA ALA A 130 -7.91 -2.15 -12.56
C ALA A 130 -6.68 -2.87 -11.97
N VAL A 131 -5.53 -2.75 -12.64
CA VAL A 131 -4.28 -3.37 -12.22
C VAL A 131 -3.65 -2.50 -11.15
N ASP A 132 -3.30 -3.14 -10.04
CA ASP A 132 -2.64 -2.50 -8.92
C ASP A 132 -1.78 -3.56 -8.22
N THR A 133 -0.54 -3.73 -8.71
CA THR A 133 0.35 -4.80 -8.26
C THR A 133 1.16 -4.39 -7.04
N LEU A 134 1.74 -5.37 -6.33
CA LEU A 134 2.65 -5.06 -5.22
C LEU A 134 3.87 -4.26 -5.67
N ASP A 135 4.40 -4.55 -6.86
CA ASP A 135 5.57 -3.85 -7.40
C ASP A 135 5.26 -2.34 -7.62
N ASP A 136 4.02 -2.03 -8.03
CA ASP A 136 3.56 -0.64 -8.22
C ASP A 136 3.45 0.10 -6.88
N ASN A 137 3.28 -0.62 -5.77
CA ASN A 137 3.12 -0.05 -4.43
C ASN A 137 4.40 -0.11 -3.59
N ASP A 138 5.40 -0.92 -3.97
CA ASP A 138 6.63 -1.15 -3.19
C ASP A 138 7.89 -0.50 -3.79
N PHE A 139 7.77 0.27 -4.88
CA PHE A 139 8.90 0.90 -5.58
C PHE A 139 9.83 1.70 -4.66
N TRP A 140 9.29 2.38 -3.65
CA TRP A 140 10.01 3.18 -2.66
C TRP A 140 10.74 2.38 -1.59
N TRP A 141 10.39 1.10 -1.43
CA TRP A 141 10.96 0.22 -0.41
C TRP A 141 12.43 -0.08 -0.71
N TYR A 142 12.79 -0.10 -1.99
CA TYR A 142 14.15 -0.30 -2.46
C TYR A 142 14.82 1.05 -2.68
N ARG A 143 16.09 1.20 -2.27
CA ARG A 143 16.87 2.35 -2.75
C ARG A 143 17.11 2.18 -4.24
N HIS A 144 16.83 3.24 -4.98
CA HIS A 144 17.34 3.41 -6.33
C HIS A 144 18.72 4.07 -6.18
N ASP A 145 19.77 3.27 -6.31
CA ASP A 145 21.17 3.74 -6.36
C ASP A 145 21.49 4.37 -7.71
#